data_AF-A0AAW3SYE9-F1
#
_entry.id   AF-A0AAW3SYE9-F1
#
_cell.length_a   1.000
_cell.length_b   1.000
_cell.length_c   1.000
_cell.angle_alpha   90.00
_cell.angle_beta   90.00
_cell.angle_gamma   90.00
#
_symmetry.space_group_name_H-M   'P 1'
#
loop_
_entity.id
_entity.type
_entity.pdbx_description
1 polymer ?
#
loop_
_entity_poly.entity_id
_entity_poly.type
_entity_poly.pdbx_seq_one_letter_code
_entity_poly.pdbx_strand_id
1 'polypeptide(L)'
;MKREKVEIKIRLYLLIKLMLMCMILFLFFDFISVLLASVIIYFKKDFFPFSWQDVFSSFFESGYVGGLILGVGIWIKVTLEERKARKKPTK
;
A
#
# COMPACT_ATOMS: atom_id res chain seq x y z
N MET A 1 26.97 -19.50 -4.42
CA MET A 1 26.56 -18.33 -3.60
C MET A 1 25.80 -17.21 -4.36
N LYS A 2 25.98 -17.00 -5.68
CA LYS A 2 25.30 -15.92 -6.44
C LYS A 2 23.81 -16.20 -6.76
N ARG A 3 23.42 -17.48 -6.88
CA ARG A 3 22.05 -17.92 -7.24
C ARG A 3 21.04 -17.79 -6.09
N GLU A 4 21.46 -18.00 -4.85
CA GLU A 4 20.58 -17.94 -3.66
C GLU A 4 20.12 -16.51 -3.33
N LYS A 5 20.99 -15.51 -3.53
CA LYS A 5 20.61 -14.09 -3.35
C LYS A 5 19.55 -13.61 -4.35
N VAL A 6 19.48 -14.23 -5.53
CA VAL A 6 18.53 -13.84 -6.59
C VAL A 6 17.13 -14.33 -6.24
N GLU A 7 16.98 -15.54 -5.70
CA GLU A 7 15.67 -16.06 -5.30
C GLU A 7 15.01 -15.26 -4.16
N ILE A 8 15.78 -14.84 -3.17
CA ILE A 8 15.26 -14.08 -2.02
C ILE A 8 14.75 -12.71 -2.47
N LYS A 9 15.49 -12.03 -3.35
CA LYS A 9 15.04 -10.75 -3.94
C LYS A 9 13.76 -10.89 -4.75
N ILE A 10 13.62 -11.98 -5.50
CA ILE A 10 12.41 -12.24 -6.30
C ILE A 10 11.19 -12.48 -5.40
N ARG A 11 11.31 -13.30 -4.33
CA ARG A 11 10.20 -13.54 -3.39
C ARG A 11 9.78 -12.26 -2.65
N LEU A 12 10.75 -11.45 -2.23
CA LEU A 12 10.46 -10.18 -1.55
C LEU A 12 9.84 -9.15 -2.49
N TYR A 13 10.35 -9.03 -3.71
CA TYR A 13 9.76 -8.17 -4.74
C TYR A 13 8.31 -8.58 -5.02
N LEU A 14 8.04 -9.88 -5.08
CA LEU A 14 6.69 -10.40 -5.32
C LEU A 14 5.75 -10.07 -4.15
N LEU A 15 6.19 -10.22 -2.90
CA LEU A 15 5.42 -9.84 -1.71
C LEU A 15 5.13 -8.33 -1.65
N ILE A 16 6.13 -7.49 -1.93
CA ILE A 16 5.97 -6.03 -1.97
C ILE A 16 5.00 -5.65 -3.08
N LYS A 17 5.15 -6.24 -4.27
CA LYS A 17 4.25 -6.01 -5.39
C LYS A 17 2.81 -6.40 -5.05
N LEU A 18 2.60 -7.53 -4.38
CA LEU A 18 1.26 -7.93 -3.90
C LEU A 18 0.71 -6.93 -2.89
N MET A 19 1.50 -6.50 -1.92
CA MET A 19 1.04 -5.57 -0.89
C MET A 19 0.66 -4.21 -1.48
N LEU A 20 1.45 -3.72 -2.44
CA LEU A 20 1.21 -2.46 -3.13
C LEU A 20 -0.05 -2.55 -4.02
N MET A 21 -0.23 -3.67 -4.72
CA MET A 21 -1.46 -3.94 -5.47
C MET A 21 -2.69 -4.02 -4.56
N CYS A 22 -2.59 -4.70 -3.41
CA CYS A 22 -3.68 -4.73 -2.43
C CYS A 22 -4.01 -3.33 -1.91
N MET A 23 -2.99 -2.52 -1.59
CA MET A 23 -3.22 -1.16 -1.09
C MET A 23 -3.92 -0.29 -2.13
N ILE A 24 -3.50 -0.37 -3.39
CA ILE A 24 -4.14 0.33 -4.51
C ILE A 24 -5.59 -0.14 -4.68
N LEU A 25 -5.85 -1.45 -4.64
CA LEU A 25 -7.20 -2.01 -4.79
C LEU A 25 -8.14 -1.53 -3.68
N PHE A 26 -7.69 -1.51 -2.42
CA PHE A 26 -8.47 -0.97 -1.31
C PHE A 26 -8.79 0.50 -1.53
N LEU A 27 -7.79 1.28 -1.95
CA LEU A 27 -7.96 2.71 -2.25
C LEU A 27 -9.01 2.93 -3.33
N PHE A 28 -8.98 2.14 -4.41
CA PHE A 28 -10.02 2.17 -5.44
C PHE A 28 -11.41 1.77 -4.91
N PHE A 29 -11.49 0.77 -4.04
CA PHE A 29 -12.77 0.33 -3.46
C PHE A 29 -13.39 1.39 -2.56
N ASP A 30 -12.60 1.99 -1.66
CA ASP A 30 -13.03 3.14 -0.85
C ASP A 30 -13.47 4.29 -1.75
N PHE A 31 -12.69 4.55 -2.81
CA PHE A 31 -12.99 5.59 -3.77
C PHE A 31 -14.34 5.40 -4.46
N ILE A 32 -14.59 4.17 -4.95
CA ILE A 32 -15.85 3.79 -5.59
C ILE A 32 -17.00 3.84 -4.58
N SER A 33 -16.79 3.40 -3.34
CA SER A 33 -17.81 3.44 -2.29
C SER A 33 -18.27 4.86 -1.97
N VAL A 34 -17.31 5.79 -1.83
CA VAL A 34 -17.59 7.22 -1.59
C VAL A 34 -18.26 7.87 -2.79
N LEU A 35 -17.82 7.56 -4.02
CA LEU A 35 -18.49 7.98 -5.25
C LEU A 35 -19.94 7.48 -5.30
N LEU A 36 -20.17 6.21 -5.00
CA LEU A 36 -21.49 5.59 -5.04
C LEU A 36 -22.42 6.22 -4.00
N ALA A 37 -21.93 6.42 -2.77
CA ALA A 37 -22.68 7.10 -1.71
C ALA A 37 -23.07 8.52 -2.12
N SER A 38 -22.15 9.27 -2.72
CA SER A 38 -22.43 10.63 -3.17
C SER A 38 -23.40 10.69 -4.35
N VAL A 39 -23.30 9.75 -5.30
CA VAL A 39 -24.24 9.61 -6.43
C VAL A 39 -25.65 9.24 -5.93
N ILE A 40 -25.77 8.38 -4.93
CA ILE A 40 -27.07 8.02 -4.31
C ILE A 40 -27.71 9.23 -3.63
N ILE A 41 -26.91 10.06 -2.94
CA ILE A 41 -27.40 11.28 -2.28
C ILE A 41 -27.81 12.34 -3.31
N TYR A 42 -27.04 12.48 -4.40
CA TYR A 42 -27.34 13.38 -5.51
C TYR A 42 -28.73 13.14 -6.11
N PHE A 43 -29.04 11.86 -6.36
CA PHE A 43 -30.31 11.45 -6.96
C PHE A 43 -31.53 11.78 -6.09
N LYS A 44 -31.33 12.09 -4.81
CA LYS A 44 -32.41 12.29 -3.83
C LYS A 44 -32.59 13.75 -3.40
N LYS A 45 -31.63 14.65 -3.68
CA LYS A 45 -31.63 16.03 -3.16
C LYS A 45 -31.24 17.12 -4.15
N ASP A 46 -30.89 16.78 -5.41
CA ASP A 46 -30.43 17.75 -6.43
C ASP A 46 -29.26 18.65 -5.98
N PHE A 47 -28.55 18.25 -4.91
CA PHE A 47 -27.43 18.97 -4.34
C PHE A 47 -26.26 18.01 -4.24
N PHE A 48 -25.12 18.37 -4.84
CA PHE A 48 -23.91 17.55 -4.91
C PHE A 48 -22.86 18.11 -3.96
N PRO A 49 -22.88 17.79 -2.65
CA PRO A 49 -21.82 18.18 -1.73
C PRO A 49 -20.64 17.23 -1.88
N PHE A 50 -20.07 17.12 -3.08
CA PHE A 50 -18.94 16.24 -3.36
C PHE A 50 -17.65 17.04 -3.50
N SER A 51 -17.05 17.42 -2.36
CA SER A 51 -15.70 17.99 -2.34
C SER A 51 -14.67 16.85 -2.33
N TRP A 52 -14.16 16.51 -3.52
CA TRP A 52 -13.03 15.58 -3.67
C TRP A 52 -11.83 16.00 -2.79
N GLN A 53 -11.63 17.30 -2.60
CA GLN A 53 -10.53 17.84 -1.79
C GLN A 53 -10.63 17.50 -0.30
N ASP A 54 -11.81 17.44 0.31
CA ASP A 54 -11.94 17.07 1.74
C ASP A 54 -11.66 15.59 1.97
N VAL A 55 -12.18 14.74 1.08
CA VAL A 55 -12.01 13.29 1.18
C VAL A 55 -10.55 12.93 0.93
N PHE A 56 -9.95 13.47 -0.13
CA PHE A 56 -8.54 13.23 -0.42
C PHE A 56 -7.61 13.86 0.61
N SER A 57 -7.87 15.06 1.13
CA SER A 57 -7.01 15.66 2.16
C SER A 57 -7.01 14.83 3.44
N SER A 58 -8.18 14.39 3.91
CA SER A 58 -8.29 13.53 5.09
C SER A 58 -7.62 12.17 4.88
N PHE A 59 -7.76 11.58 3.67
CA PHE A 59 -7.10 10.32 3.32
C PHE A 59 -5.59 10.47 3.12
N PHE A 60 -5.11 11.58 2.57
CA PHE A 60 -3.68 11.81 2.42
C PHE A 60 -3.05 12.12 3.78
N GLU A 61 -3.71 12.87 4.65
CA GLU A 61 -3.20 13.17 6.00
C GLU A 61 -3.06 11.89 6.85
N SER A 62 -4.07 11.03 6.85
CA SER A 62 -4.05 9.76 7.58
C SER A 62 -3.30 8.64 6.84
N GLY A 63 -3.46 8.56 5.53
CA GLY A 63 -2.89 7.53 4.65
C GLY A 63 -1.41 7.74 4.35
N TYR A 64 -0.90 8.97 4.40
CA TYR A 64 0.53 9.24 4.26
C TYR A 64 1.32 8.63 5.43
N VAL A 65 0.79 8.70 6.65
CA VAL A 65 1.38 8.06 7.83
C VAL A 65 1.36 6.53 7.67
N GLY A 66 0.25 5.96 7.18
CA GLY A 66 0.15 4.53 6.89
C GLY A 66 1.14 4.08 5.80
N GLY A 67 1.28 4.86 4.73
CA GLY A 67 2.21 4.60 3.62
C GLY A 67 3.67 4.69 4.04
N LEU A 68 4.03 5.69 4.87
CA LEU A 68 5.37 5.83 5.43
C LEU A 68 5.72 4.66 6.37
N ILE A 69 4.82 4.28 7.28
CA ILE A 69 5.05 3.17 8.21
C ILE A 69 5.24 1.85 7.45
N LEU A 70 4.41 1.58 6.45
CA LEU A 70 4.53 0.38 5.62
C LEU A 70 5.81 0.39 4.77
N GLY A 71 6.15 1.53 4.17
CA GLY A 71 7.38 1.70 3.40
C GLY A 71 8.63 1.46 4.25
N VAL A 72 8.66 2.02 5.46
CA VAL A 72 9.76 1.84 6.44
C VAL A 72 9.80 0.40 6.95
N GLY A 73 8.65 -0.21 7.27
CA GLY A 73 8.57 -1.60 7.71
C GLY A 73 9.12 -2.58 6.67
N ILE A 74 8.83 -2.34 5.40
CA ILE A 74 9.38 -3.10 4.27
C ILE A 74 10.90 -2.90 4.15
N TRP A 75 11.38 -1.66 4.24
CA TRP A 75 12.82 -1.34 4.17
C TRP A 75 13.61 -2.09 5.26
N ILE A 76 13.10 -2.07 6.49
CA ILE A 76 13.73 -2.74 7.63
C ILE A 76 13.73 -4.26 7.42
N LYS A 77 12.61 -4.84 6.98
CA LYS A 77 12.51 -6.28 6.71
C LYS A 77 13.49 -6.73 5.63
N VAL A 78 13.61 -5.97 4.53
CA VAL A 78 14.60 -6.20 3.46
C VAL A 78 16.03 -6.14 4.00
N THR A 79 16.33 -5.14 4.82
CA THR A 79 17.67 -4.93 5.37
C THR A 79 18.06 -6.06 6.33
N LEU A 80 17.10 -6.56 7.12
CA LEU A 80 17.31 -7.70 8.03
C LEU A 80 17.47 -9.02 7.29
N GLU A 81 16.66 -9.28 6.25
CA GLU A 81 16.79 -10.47 5.41
C GLU A 81 18.15 -10.48 4.70
N GLU A 82 18.59 -9.35 4.13
CA GLU A 82 19.92 -9.23 3.52
C GLU A 82 21.06 -9.45 4.52
N ARG A 83 20.89 -9.09 5.80
CA ARG A 83 21.88 -9.34 6.86
C ARG A 83 21.87 -10.78 7.35
N LYS A 84 20.70 -11.41 7.51
CA LYS A 84 20.56 -12.82 7.89
C LYS A 84 21.13 -13.75 6.82
N ALA A 85 20.90 -13.45 5.55
CA ALA A 85 21.50 -14.18 4.43
C ALA A 85 23.04 -14.07 4.40
N ARG A 86 23.64 -12.99 4.95
CA ARG A 86 25.10 -12.86 5.10
C ARG A 86 25.66 -13.57 6.34
N LYS A 87 24.84 -13.86 7.35
CA LYS A 87 25.25 -14.48 8.63
C LYS A 87 25.05 -15.99 8.70
N LYS A 88 24.60 -16.67 7.63
CA LYS A 88 24.79 -18.12 7.53
C LYS A 88 26.22 -18.38 7.02
N PRO A 89 27.19 -18.72 7.88
CA PRO A 89 28.35 -19.44 7.41
C PRO A 89 27.85 -20.80 6.92
N THR A 90 28.06 -21.07 5.65
CA THR A 90 27.95 -22.40 5.06
C THR A 90 28.88 -23.32 5.86
N LYS A 91 28.28 -24.19 6.68
CA LYS A 91 28.86 -25.52 6.89
C LYS A 91 28.52 -26.35 5.66
#